data_AF-A0A1Z5LC05-F1
#
_entry.id   AF-A0A1Z5LC05-F1
#
_cell.length_a   1.000
_cell.length_b   1.000
_cell.length_c   1.000
_cell.angle_alpha   90.00
_cell.angle_beta   90.00
_cell.angle_gamma   90.00
#
_symmetry.space_group_name_H-M   'P 1'
#
loop_
_entity.id
_entity.type
_entity.pdbx_description
1 polymer ?
#
loop_
_entity_poly.entity_id
_entity_poly.type
_entity_poly.pdbx_seq_one_letter_code
_entity_poly.pdbx_strand_id
1 'polypeptide(L)'
;MRGVTGPRSTRRWLLWISVFVLVFIFFYSVIGPCSQGAYNFTFISPERFFWGSRSKKITYNNDLPLIFIGGMPRSGTTLVRVLLDSHPDIRCGEETRVIPRLLSLKQQWVKNPTEMHRLVEGGI
;
A
#
# COMPACT_ATOMS: atom_id res chain seq x y z
N MET A 1 76.08 19.82 -1.31
CA MET A 1 75.04 20.19 -2.29
C MET A 1 73.67 19.71 -1.79
N ARG A 2 72.71 20.64 -1.72
CA ARG A 2 71.24 20.48 -1.57
C ARG A 2 70.70 19.77 -0.32
N GLY A 3 70.32 20.60 0.66
CA GLY A 3 69.41 20.22 1.74
C GLY A 3 67.97 20.11 1.23
N VAL A 4 67.29 19.03 1.60
CA VAL A 4 65.89 18.74 1.27
C VAL A 4 65.01 19.47 2.28
N THR A 5 64.41 20.59 1.85
CA THR A 5 63.38 21.30 2.62
C THR A 5 62.02 20.69 2.30
N GLY A 6 61.53 19.79 3.16
CA GLY A 6 60.16 19.30 3.09
C GLY A 6 59.15 20.45 3.25
N PRO A 7 58.12 20.57 2.40
CA PRO A 7 57.22 21.71 2.42
C PRO A 7 56.31 21.63 3.65
N ARG A 8 56.55 22.48 4.66
CA ARG A 8 55.64 22.69 5.81
C ARG A 8 54.26 23.26 5.41
N SER A 9 54.12 23.70 4.16
CA SER A 9 52.92 24.33 3.58
C SER A 9 51.84 23.31 3.11
N THR A 10 52.23 22.08 2.81
CA THR A 10 51.30 21.06 2.25
C THR A 10 50.32 20.49 3.26
N ARG A 11 50.67 20.45 4.56
CA ARG A 11 49.74 20.03 5.63
C ARG A 11 48.54 20.97 5.78
N ARG A 12 48.73 22.27 5.59
CA ARG A 12 47.64 23.26 5.67
C ARG A 12 46.67 23.05 4.52
N TRP A 13 47.17 22.87 3.30
CA TRP A 13 46.34 22.57 2.13
C TRP A 13 45.52 21.30 2.25
N LEU A 14 46.10 20.22 2.81
CA LEU A 14 45.37 18.97 3.07
C LEU A 14 44.22 19.14 4.07
N LEU A 15 44.39 20.00 5.09
CA LEU A 15 43.33 20.32 6.04
C LEU A 15 42.19 21.10 5.38
N TRP A 16 42.49 22.06 4.52
CA TRP A 16 41.47 22.80 3.76
C TRP A 16 40.69 21.90 2.80
N ILE A 17 41.37 20.98 2.12
CA ILE A 17 40.73 19.99 1.23
C ILE A 17 39.82 19.05 2.04
N SER A 18 40.30 18.55 3.18
CA SER A 18 39.51 17.68 4.07
C SER A 18 38.24 18.37 4.57
N VAL A 19 38.35 19.63 5.01
CA VAL A 19 37.19 20.44 5.44
C VAL A 19 36.23 20.66 4.28
N PHE A 20 36.72 20.97 3.08
CA PHE A 20 35.87 21.17 1.91
C PHE A 20 35.11 19.89 1.53
N VAL A 21 35.78 18.73 1.57
CA VAL A 21 35.16 17.42 1.31
C VAL A 21 34.10 17.08 2.35
N LEU A 22 34.36 17.33 3.64
CA LEU A 22 33.39 17.12 4.71
C LEU A 22 32.15 18.03 4.56
N VAL A 23 32.35 19.30 4.21
CA VAL A 23 31.27 20.25 3.94
C VAL A 23 30.45 19.80 2.72
N PHE A 24 31.11 19.35 1.66
CA PHE A 24 30.46 18.83 0.47
C PHE A 24 29.61 17.60 0.82
N ILE A 25 30.19 16.60 1.51
CA ILE A 25 29.47 15.39 1.97
C ILE A 25 28.27 15.76 2.85
N PHE A 26 28.44 16.71 3.77
CA PHE A 26 27.35 17.22 4.60
C PHE A 26 26.25 17.89 3.77
N PHE A 27 26.62 18.66 2.74
CA PHE A 27 25.67 19.23 1.79
C PHE A 27 24.92 18.14 1.00
N TYR A 28 25.60 17.08 0.54
CA TYR A 28 24.94 15.97 -0.15
C TYR A 28 24.05 15.12 0.76
N SER A 29 24.35 15.00 2.05
CA SER A 29 23.51 14.25 2.98
C SER A 29 22.33 15.06 3.52
N VAL A 30 22.47 16.38 3.64
CA VAL A 30 21.41 17.28 4.15
C VAL A 30 20.51 17.82 3.03
N ILE A 31 21.07 18.08 1.84
CA ILE A 31 20.36 18.70 0.70
C ILE A 31 20.21 17.73 -0.48
N GLY A 32 20.99 16.64 -0.51
CA GLY A 32 20.71 15.57 -1.46
C GLY A 32 19.31 15.01 -1.20
N PRO A 33 18.59 14.60 -2.25
CA PRO A 33 17.28 13.99 -2.07
C PRO A 33 17.51 12.70 -1.29
N CYS A 34 17.27 12.73 0.01
CA CYS A 34 16.95 11.56 0.81
C CYS A 34 15.57 11.08 0.34
N SER A 35 15.51 10.71 -0.93
CA SER A 35 14.38 10.12 -1.61
C SER A 35 14.53 8.62 -1.46
N GLN A 36 14.56 8.15 -0.20
CA GLN A 36 13.72 7.02 0.14
C GLN A 36 12.28 7.53 0.19
N GLY A 37 11.82 8.11 -0.92
CA GLY A 37 10.41 8.17 -1.19
C GLY A 37 10.00 6.72 -1.30
N ALA A 38 9.35 6.22 -0.25
CA ALA A 38 8.54 5.03 -0.32
C ALA A 38 7.78 5.14 -1.63
N TYR A 39 8.19 4.37 -2.64
CA TYR A 39 7.39 4.17 -3.81
C TYR A 39 6.18 3.43 -3.25
N ASN A 40 5.14 4.18 -2.89
CA ASN A 40 3.86 3.62 -2.54
C ASN A 40 3.36 2.99 -3.83
N PHE A 41 3.76 1.75 -4.07
CA PHE A 41 3.27 0.94 -5.15
C PHE A 41 1.86 0.52 -4.74
N THR A 42 0.93 1.45 -4.88
CA THR A 42 -0.48 1.16 -4.67
C THR A 42 -0.93 0.36 -5.89
N PHE A 43 -1.08 -0.96 -5.71
CA PHE A 43 -1.67 -1.82 -6.73
C PHE A 43 -3.12 -1.39 -6.94
N ILE A 44 -3.36 -0.52 -7.92
CA ILE A 44 -4.70 -0.14 -8.36
C ILE A 44 -5.13 -1.20 -9.38
N SER A 45 -6.09 -2.03 -8.99
CA SER A 45 -6.72 -2.97 -9.92
C SER A 45 -7.36 -2.18 -11.07
N PRO A 46 -7.29 -2.65 -12.33
CA PRO A 46 -7.97 -1.99 -13.44
C PRO A 46 -9.47 -1.87 -13.13
N GLU A 47 -10.06 -0.70 -13.43
CA GLU A 47 -11.49 -0.46 -13.23
C GLU A 47 -12.30 -1.55 -13.94
N ARG A 48 -12.96 -2.41 -13.17
CA ARG A 48 -13.88 -3.41 -13.70
C ARG A 48 -15.24 -2.73 -13.92
N PHE A 49 -15.64 -2.64 -15.17
CA PHE A 49 -16.97 -2.19 -15.57
C PHE A 49 -17.79 -3.35 -16.11
N PHE A 50 -19.10 -3.28 -15.91
CA PHE A 50 -20.05 -4.19 -16.53
C PHE A 50 -21.18 -3.39 -17.18
N TRP A 51 -21.80 -3.99 -18.18
CA TRP A 51 -22.96 -3.42 -18.86
C TRP A 51 -24.22 -3.82 -18.11
N GLY A 52 -24.92 -2.82 -17.56
CA GLY A 52 -26.24 -3.02 -16.97
C GLY A 52 -27.35 -3.14 -18.03
N SER A 53 -28.55 -3.53 -17.59
CA SER A 53 -29.73 -3.78 -18.44
C SER A 53 -30.12 -2.60 -19.36
N ARG A 54 -29.77 -1.36 -18.98
CA ARG A 54 -30.02 -0.14 -19.77
C ARG A 54 -28.80 0.35 -20.59
N SER A 55 -27.85 -0.53 -20.92
CA SER A 55 -26.55 -0.15 -21.49
C SER A 55 -25.84 0.94 -20.69
N LYS A 56 -26.09 0.99 -19.38
CA LYS A 56 -25.41 1.90 -18.46
C LYS A 56 -24.11 1.23 -18.04
N LYS A 57 -22.98 1.91 -18.26
CA LYS A 57 -21.67 1.50 -17.72
C LYS A 57 -21.72 1.66 -16.20
N ILE A 58 -21.59 0.56 -15.47
CA ILE A 58 -21.50 0.58 -14.00
C ILE A 58 -20.05 0.28 -13.62
N THR A 59 -19.43 1.21 -12.89
CA THR A 59 -18.06 1.10 -12.39
C THR A 59 -18.08 0.60 -10.94
N TYR A 60 -17.31 -0.45 -10.65
CA TYR A 60 -17.12 -0.93 -9.28
C TYR A 60 -16.04 -0.11 -8.56
N ASN A 61 -16.47 0.86 -7.75
CA ASN A 61 -15.61 1.64 -6.86
C ASN A 61 -16.04 1.44 -5.39
N ASN A 62 -15.19 1.88 -4.45
CA ASN A 62 -15.51 1.82 -3.01
C ASN A 62 -16.70 2.73 -2.62
N ASP A 63 -17.07 3.69 -3.47
CA ASP A 63 -18.21 4.59 -3.26
C ASP A 63 -19.54 4.00 -3.78
N LEU A 64 -19.52 2.78 -4.32
CA LEU A 64 -20.72 2.10 -4.80
C LEU A 64 -21.64 1.76 -3.60
N PRO A 65 -22.96 2.04 -3.68
CA PRO A 65 -23.89 1.65 -2.63
C PRO A 65 -24.05 0.12 -2.58
N LEU A 66 -23.27 -0.54 -1.71
CA LEU A 66 -23.32 -1.99 -1.48
C LEU A 66 -24.31 -2.34 -0.36
N ILE A 67 -25.10 -3.39 -0.57
CA ILE A 67 -26.02 -3.94 0.43
C ILE A 67 -25.41 -5.23 0.98
N PHE A 68 -25.18 -5.27 2.30
CA PHE A 68 -24.71 -6.47 2.99
C PHE A 68 -25.85 -7.12 3.77
N ILE A 69 -26.15 -8.37 3.42
CA ILE A 69 -27.16 -9.19 4.11
C ILE A 69 -26.42 -10.14 5.05
N GLY A 70 -26.70 -10.06 6.35
CA GLY A 70 -26.02 -10.87 7.37
C GLY A 70 -26.99 -11.37 8.44
N GLY A 71 -26.50 -12.26 9.31
CA GLY A 71 -27.28 -12.85 10.41
C GLY A 71 -26.77 -14.22 10.81
N MET A 72 -27.35 -14.80 11.87
CA MET A 72 -27.13 -16.19 12.28
C MET A 72 -27.61 -17.14 11.17
N PRO A 73 -26.92 -18.26 10.87
CA PRO A 73 -27.44 -19.25 9.93
C PRO A 73 -28.87 -19.67 10.27
N ARG A 74 -29.71 -19.87 9.24
CA ARG A 74 -31.14 -20.25 9.35
C ARG A 74 -32.08 -19.14 9.85
N SER A 75 -31.64 -17.89 9.98
CA SER A 75 -32.50 -16.73 10.32
C SER A 75 -33.29 -16.14 9.14
N GLY A 76 -33.27 -16.77 7.97
CA GLY A 76 -33.99 -16.28 6.79
C GLY A 76 -33.19 -15.31 5.91
N THR A 77 -31.87 -15.21 6.06
CA THR A 77 -30.99 -14.40 5.19
C THR A 77 -31.14 -14.74 3.71
N THR A 78 -31.33 -16.02 3.38
CA THR A 78 -31.62 -16.49 2.01
C THR A 78 -32.97 -16.02 1.48
N LEU A 79 -33.97 -15.84 2.34
CA LEU A 79 -35.26 -15.29 1.90
C LEU A 79 -35.12 -13.80 1.57
N VAL A 80 -34.41 -13.06 2.42
CA VAL A 80 -34.16 -11.61 2.21
C VAL A 80 -33.41 -11.36 0.91
N ARG A 81 -32.35 -12.12 0.60
CA ARG A 81 -31.60 -11.94 -0.65
C ARG A 81 -32.46 -12.21 -1.88
N VAL A 82 -33.34 -13.22 -1.83
CA VAL A 82 -34.18 -13.61 -2.98
C VAL A 82 -35.25 -12.56 -3.21
N LEU A 83 -35.80 -12.01 -2.13
CA LEU A 83 -36.76 -10.91 -2.21
C LEU A 83 -36.11 -9.67 -2.84
N LEU A 84 -34.88 -9.32 -2.46
CA LEU A 84 -34.16 -8.20 -3.06
C LEU A 84 -33.76 -8.45 -4.52
N ASP A 85 -33.37 -9.67 -4.88
CA ASP A 85 -32.99 -10.03 -6.26
C ASP A 85 -34.16 -9.98 -7.26
N SER A 86 -35.40 -9.95 -6.75
CA SER A 86 -36.59 -9.75 -7.60
C SER A 86 -36.68 -8.34 -8.20
N HIS A 87 -35.98 -7.37 -7.62
CA HIS A 87 -35.99 -5.98 -8.09
C HIS A 87 -35.08 -5.82 -9.34
N PRO A 88 -35.53 -5.15 -10.42
CA PRO A 88 -34.78 -5.09 -11.68
C PRO A 88 -33.42 -4.38 -11.59
N ASP A 89 -33.27 -3.45 -10.64
CA ASP A 89 -32.01 -2.71 -10.42
C ASP A 89 -31.10 -3.33 -9.34
N ILE A 90 -31.49 -4.44 -8.69
CA ILE A 90 -30.72 -5.06 -7.59
C ILE A 90 -30.32 -6.48 -8.01
N ARG A 91 -29.04 -6.82 -7.77
CA ARG A 91 -28.54 -8.19 -7.97
C ARG A 91 -27.75 -8.65 -6.76
N CYS A 92 -28.24 -9.70 -6.11
CA CYS A 92 -27.61 -10.29 -4.92
C CYS A 92 -26.84 -11.59 -5.23
N GLY A 93 -27.18 -12.31 -6.30
CA GLY A 93 -26.49 -13.55 -6.70
C GLY A 93 -26.63 -14.70 -5.70
N GLU A 94 -25.61 -15.57 -5.61
CA GLU A 94 -25.50 -16.70 -4.67
C GLU A 94 -24.57 -16.43 -3.48
N GLU A 95 -24.50 -17.34 -2.49
CA GLU A 95 -23.70 -17.11 -1.28
C GLU A 95 -22.20 -17.24 -1.58
N THR A 96 -21.45 -16.17 -1.35
CA THR A 96 -20.03 -16.10 -1.61
C THR A 96 -19.24 -16.69 -0.45
N ARG A 97 -19.08 -18.02 -0.42
CA ARG A 97 -18.37 -18.75 0.66
C ARG A 97 -16.95 -18.25 0.96
N VAL A 98 -16.32 -17.56 0.00
CA VAL A 98 -14.98 -16.99 0.13
C VAL A 98 -14.94 -15.72 0.99
N ILE A 99 -16.00 -14.90 0.97
CA ILE A 99 -15.99 -13.59 1.66
C ILE A 99 -15.93 -13.78 3.19
N PRO A 100 -16.79 -14.60 3.83
CA PRO A 100 -16.69 -14.85 5.26
C PRO A 100 -15.32 -15.43 5.65
N ARG A 101 -14.79 -16.34 4.83
CA ARG A 101 -13.48 -16.97 5.07
C ARG A 101 -12.34 -15.96 5.03
N LEU A 102 -12.33 -15.05 4.05
CA LEU A 102 -11.33 -14.00 3.95
C LEU A 102 -11.42 -13.02 5.12
N LEU A 103 -12.64 -12.65 5.54
CA LEU A 103 -12.86 -11.80 6.70
C LEU A 103 -12.35 -12.47 7.99
N SER A 104 -12.56 -13.78 8.16
CA SER A 104 -12.01 -14.53 9.29
C SER A 104 -10.48 -14.55 9.29
N LEU A 105 -9.84 -14.76 8.13
CA LEU A 105 -8.38 -14.70 7.99
C LEU A 105 -7.85 -13.30 8.36
N LYS A 106 -8.47 -12.25 7.83
CA LYS A 106 -8.12 -10.87 8.18
C LYS A 106 -8.23 -10.62 9.69
N GLN A 107 -9.29 -11.10 10.32
CA GLN A 107 -9.46 -10.97 11.78
C GLN A 107 -8.37 -11.70 12.57
N GLN A 108 -7.90 -12.86 12.10
CA GLN A 108 -6.81 -13.60 12.74
C GLN A 108 -5.48 -12.83 12.64
N TRP A 109 -5.16 -12.26 11.47
CA TRP A 109 -3.94 -11.45 11.29
C TRP A 109 -3.96 -10.19 12.15
N VAL A 110 -5.10 -9.50 12.22
CA VAL A 110 -5.24 -8.29 13.05
C VAL A 110 -5.07 -8.60 14.55
N LYS A 111 -5.50 -9.79 15.00
CA LYS A 111 -5.33 -10.21 16.41
C LYS A 111 -3.90 -10.63 16.75
N ASN A 112 -3.11 -11.09 15.78
CA ASN A 112 -1.76 -11.61 15.99
C ASN A 112 -0.70 -10.64 15.42
N PRO A 113 -0.12 -9.74 16.23
CA PRO A 113 0.80 -8.70 15.74
C PRO A 113 2.07 -9.27 15.11
N THR A 114 2.55 -10.44 15.57
CA THR A 114 3.72 -11.12 14.99
C THR A 114 3.44 -11.63 13.58
N GLU A 115 2.24 -12.18 13.33
CA GLU A 115 1.83 -12.56 11.97
C GLU A 115 1.68 -11.32 11.11
N MET A 116 0.97 -10.28 11.58
CA MET A 116 0.83 -9.03 10.84
C MET A 116 2.18 -8.45 10.40
N HIS A 117 3.19 -8.47 11.29
CA HIS A 117 4.55 -8.01 10.94
C HIS A 117 5.16 -8.79 9.77
N ARG A 118 5.02 -10.12 9.78
CA ARG A 118 5.51 -10.99 8.70
C ARG A 118 4.78 -10.74 7.38
N LEU A 119 3.46 -10.48 7.46
CA LEU A 119 2.66 -10.12 6.30
C LEU A 119 3.17 -8.80 5.69
N VAL A 120 3.41 -7.77 6.53
CA VAL A 120 3.96 -6.48 6.09
C VAL A 120 5.36 -6.62 5.49
N GLU A 121 6.24 -7.43 6.09
CA GLU A 121 7.56 -7.76 5.53
C GLU A 121 7.46 -8.47 4.18
N GLY A 122 6.41 -9.28 3.98
CA GLY A 122 6.08 -9.94 2.72
C GLY A 122 5.49 -9.01 1.65
N GLY A 123 5.29 -7.73 1.96
CA GLY A 123 4.82 -6.71 1.00
C GLY A 123 3.30 -6.68 0.81
N ILE A 124 2.53 -7.15 1.79
CA ILE A 124 1.07 -6.92 1.86
C ILE A 124 0.68 -5.95 2.95
#